data_AF-A0A4Q9N1C2-F1
#
_entry.id   AF-A0A4Q9N1C2-F1
#
_cell.length_a   1.000
_cell.length_b   1.000
_cell.length_c   1.000
_cell.angle_alpha   90.00
_cell.angle_beta   90.00
_cell.angle_gamma   90.00
#
_symmetry.space_group_name_H-M   'P 1'
#
loop_
_entity.id
_entity.type
_entity.pdbx_description
1 polymer ?
#
loop_
_entity_poly.entity_id
_entity_poly.type
_entity_poly.pdbx_seq_one_letter_code
_entity_poly.pdbx_strand_id
1 'polypeptide(L)'
;MSLPMYLRVAIQLCQGLTVHHTIEERRFFPILAKRMEAFRDDEVHLKSHQAIHHGVEALQKLVRKWQDEPSTYDPKAMRDCLDSWREVLFNHLDQEVKDLSGENMKKYWTLEELEQLQV
;
A
#
# COMPACT_ATOMS: atom_id res chain seq x y z
N MET A 1 -4.87 -17.02 18.57
CA MET A 1 -3.60 -16.34 18.22
C MET A 1 -3.08 -15.65 19.48
N SER A 2 -1.78 -15.74 19.80
CA SER A 2 -1.20 -15.02 20.95
C SER A 2 -0.92 -13.55 20.60
N LEU A 3 -0.82 -12.67 21.61
CA LEU A 3 -0.50 -11.25 21.38
C LEU A 3 0.82 -11.05 20.61
N PRO A 4 1.95 -11.72 20.95
CA PRO A 4 3.18 -11.57 20.17
C PRO A 4 3.03 -12.00 18.70
N MET A 5 2.23 -13.04 18.44
CA MET A 5 1.96 -13.47 17.07
C MET A 5 1.11 -12.44 16.32
N TYR A 6 0.10 -11.89 17.00
CA TYR A 6 -0.76 -10.86 16.42
C TYR A 6 0.03 -9.58 16.07
N LEU A 7 0.88 -9.10 16.98
CA LEU A 7 1.76 -7.95 16.73
C LEU A 7 2.75 -8.23 15.59
N ARG A 8 3.24 -9.46 15.46
CA ARG A 8 4.09 -9.86 14.34
C ARG A 8 3.37 -9.75 13.00
N VAL A 9 2.12 -10.22 12.92
CA VAL A 9 1.29 -10.08 11.70
C VAL A 9 1.06 -8.61 11.35
N ALA A 10 0.82 -7.74 12.33
CA ALA A 10 0.67 -6.30 12.10
C ALA A 10 1.94 -5.66 11.52
N ILE A 11 3.13 -6.02 12.00
CA ILE A 11 4.40 -5.55 11.41
C ILE A 11 4.61 -6.10 10.01
N GLN A 12 4.26 -7.36 9.76
CA GLN A 12 4.35 -7.96 8.42
C GLN A 12 3.47 -7.23 7.42
N LEU A 13 2.25 -6.82 7.81
CA LEU A 13 1.39 -5.96 6.98
C LEU A 13 2.10 -4.63 6.64
N CYS A 14 2.67 -3.96 7.64
CA CYS A 14 3.38 -2.69 7.44
C CYS A 14 4.56 -2.84 6.46
N GLN A 15 5.35 -3.90 6.63
CA GLN A 15 6.49 -4.21 5.76
C GLN A 15 6.04 -4.57 4.34
N GLY A 16 4.97 -5.37 4.23
CA GLY A 16 4.39 -5.78 2.94
C GLY A 16 3.94 -4.58 2.13
N LEU A 17 3.14 -3.69 2.73
CA LEU A 17 2.69 -2.46 2.07
C LEU A 17 3.87 -1.56 1.67
N THR A 18 4.86 -1.43 2.54
CA THR A 18 6.05 -0.61 2.23
C THR A 18 6.83 -1.16 1.04
N VAL A 19 7.05 -2.48 0.99
CA VAL A 19 7.77 -3.11 -0.13
C VAL A 19 6.97 -2.99 -1.42
N HIS A 20 5.66 -3.28 -1.37
CA HIS A 20 4.74 -3.17 -2.50
C HIS A 20 4.77 -1.78 -3.15
N HIS A 21 4.45 -0.73 -2.38
CA HIS A 21 4.46 0.64 -2.89
C HIS A 21 5.85 1.08 -3.35
N THR A 22 6.92 0.66 -2.66
CA THR A 22 8.30 0.99 -3.08
C THR A 22 8.62 0.39 -4.46
N ILE A 23 8.14 -0.81 -4.76
CA ILE A 23 8.34 -1.43 -6.07
C ILE A 23 7.53 -0.67 -7.12
N GLU A 24 6.26 -0.36 -6.84
CA GLU A 24 5.40 0.42 -7.73
C GLU A 24 6.01 1.77 -8.10
N GLU A 25 6.32 2.59 -7.10
CA GLU A 25 6.85 3.94 -7.32
C GLU A 25 8.20 3.94 -8.04
N ARG A 26 9.08 2.97 -7.74
CA ARG A 26 10.43 2.93 -8.31
C ARG A 26 10.53 2.23 -9.65
N ARG A 27 9.59 1.34 -9.98
CA ARG A 27 9.72 0.45 -11.14
C ARG A 27 8.53 0.58 -12.10
N PHE A 28 7.31 0.53 -11.60
CA PHE A 28 6.12 0.43 -12.44
C PHE A 28 5.54 1.79 -12.82
N PHE A 29 5.29 2.67 -11.84
CA PHE A 29 4.67 3.97 -12.07
C PHE A 29 5.46 4.82 -13.09
N PRO A 30 6.80 4.89 -13.07
CA PRO A 30 7.56 5.65 -14.07
C PRO A 30 7.37 5.14 -15.52
N ILE A 31 7.06 3.85 -15.69
CA ILE A 31 6.80 3.25 -16.99
C ILE A 31 5.35 3.57 -17.41
N LEU A 32 4.39 3.34 -16.52
CA LEU A 32 2.97 3.56 -16.76
C LEU A 32 2.66 5.03 -17.04
N ALA A 33 3.27 5.95 -16.29
CA ALA A 33 3.12 7.41 -16.40
C ALA A 33 3.40 7.97 -17.81
N LYS A 34 4.20 7.25 -18.62
CA LYS A 34 4.49 7.64 -20.01
C LYS A 34 3.24 7.67 -20.88
N ARG A 35 2.23 6.85 -20.56
CA ARG A 35 1.01 6.66 -21.37
C ARG A 35 -0.28 6.81 -20.57
N MET A 36 -0.25 6.59 -19.27
CA MET A 36 -1.42 6.57 -18.40
C MET A 36 -1.33 7.70 -17.38
N GLU A 37 -2.19 8.71 -17.53
CA GLU A 37 -2.09 9.94 -16.75
C GLU A 37 -2.23 9.72 -15.25
N ALA A 38 -3.06 8.76 -14.83
CA ALA A 38 -3.28 8.43 -13.41
C ALA A 38 -2.00 8.05 -12.63
N PHE A 39 -0.92 7.67 -13.32
CA PHE A 39 0.35 7.24 -12.72
C PHE A 39 1.46 8.30 -12.76
N ARG A 40 1.18 9.52 -13.26
CA ARG A 40 2.15 10.62 -13.25
C ARG A 40 2.39 11.16 -11.83
N ASP A 41 3.44 11.96 -11.68
CA ASP A 41 3.76 12.63 -10.42
C ASP A 41 2.58 13.50 -9.93
N ASP A 42 2.38 13.57 -8.60
CA ASP A 42 1.27 14.28 -7.93
C ASP A 42 -0.15 13.75 -8.21
N GLU A 43 -0.28 12.57 -8.82
CA GLU A 43 -1.57 11.96 -9.11
C GLU A 43 -2.10 11.09 -7.97
N VAL A 44 -3.32 10.58 -8.17
CA VAL A 44 -4.14 9.90 -7.16
C VAL A 44 -3.45 8.73 -6.47
N HIS A 45 -2.66 7.92 -7.18
CA HIS A 45 -1.97 6.77 -6.59
C HIS A 45 -0.85 7.18 -5.64
N LEU A 46 0.02 8.12 -6.03
CA LEU A 46 1.10 8.62 -5.15
C LEU A 46 0.56 9.32 -3.91
N LYS A 47 -0.50 10.13 -4.04
CA LYS A 47 -1.17 10.75 -2.90
C LYS A 47 -1.76 9.70 -1.95
N SER A 48 -2.29 8.62 -2.50
CA SER A 48 -2.82 7.50 -1.71
C SER A 48 -1.70 6.76 -0.99
N HIS A 49 -0.58 6.45 -1.65
CA HIS A 49 0.61 5.86 -1.01
C HIS A 49 1.08 6.72 0.18
N GLN A 50 1.23 8.03 -0.01
CA GLN A 50 1.64 8.94 1.07
C GLN A 50 0.70 8.87 2.29
N ALA A 51 -0.62 8.92 2.05
CA ALA A 51 -1.61 8.82 3.12
C ALA A 51 -1.58 7.46 3.84
N ILE A 52 -1.42 6.36 3.08
CA ILE A 52 -1.28 5.01 3.64
C ILE A 52 0.01 4.91 4.46
N HIS A 53 1.12 5.49 3.99
CA HIS A 53 2.41 5.46 4.69
C HIS A 53 2.37 6.21 6.04
N HIS A 54 1.62 7.31 6.14
CA HIS A 54 1.37 7.94 7.45
C HIS A 54 0.66 6.98 8.42
N GLY A 55 -0.33 6.22 7.95
CA GLY A 55 -1.03 5.19 8.73
C GLY A 55 -0.12 4.02 9.12
N VAL A 56 0.70 3.54 8.19
CA VAL A 56 1.68 2.47 8.40
C VAL A 56 2.70 2.88 9.48
N GLU A 57 3.24 4.09 9.42
CA GLU A 57 4.17 4.60 10.43
C GLU A 57 3.53 4.69 11.82
N ALA A 58 2.27 5.15 11.90
CA ALA A 58 1.52 5.21 13.15
C ALA A 58 1.32 3.80 13.75
N LEU A 59 0.96 2.82 12.91
CA LEU A 59 0.79 1.43 13.33
C LEU A 59 2.11 0.81 13.80
N GLN A 60 3.20 1.01 13.07
CA GLN A 60 4.53 0.53 13.47
C GLN A 60 4.96 1.07 14.84
N LYS A 61 4.70 2.35 15.13
CA LYS A 61 4.99 2.97 16.44
C LYS A 61 4.20 2.30 17.57
N LEU A 62 2.90 2.08 17.37
CA LEU A 62 2.05 1.38 18.35
C LEU A 62 2.51 -0.06 18.57
N VAL A 63 2.81 -0.80 17.50
CA VAL A 63 3.23 -2.19 17.62
C VAL A 63 4.58 -2.30 18.33
N ARG A 64 5.57 -1.45 18.02
CA ARG A 64 6.85 -1.42 18.74
C ARG A 64 6.64 -1.17 20.24
N LYS A 65 5.81 -0.18 20.58
CA LYS A 65 5.43 0.07 21.99
C LYS A 65 4.88 -1.19 22.66
N TRP A 66 3.96 -1.91 22.03
CA TRP A 66 3.37 -3.11 22.62
C TRP A 66 4.27 -4.35 22.58
N GLN A 67 5.32 -4.35 21.76
CA GLN A 67 6.38 -5.35 21.83
C GLN A 67 7.28 -5.12 23.04
N ASP A 68 7.62 -3.86 23.32
CA ASP A 68 8.45 -3.46 24.46
C ASP A 68 7.67 -3.55 25.80
N GLU A 69 6.39 -3.17 25.78
CA GLU A 69 5.50 -3.15 26.96
C GLU A 69 4.17 -3.88 26.68
N PRO A 70 4.14 -5.22 26.60
CA PRO A 70 2.94 -5.98 26.20
C PRO A 70 1.71 -5.79 27.09
N SER A 71 1.91 -5.44 28.36
CA SER A 71 0.82 -5.14 29.30
C SER A 71 0.05 -3.87 28.96
N THR A 72 0.60 -3.01 28.09
CA THR A 72 -0.04 -1.75 27.64
C THR A 72 -0.81 -1.90 26.33
N TYR A 73 -0.96 -3.13 25.82
CA TYR A 73 -1.74 -3.41 24.62
C TYR A 73 -3.19 -2.93 24.78
N ASP A 74 -3.63 -2.15 23.80
CA ASP A 74 -5.00 -1.66 23.72
C ASP A 74 -5.63 -2.06 22.37
N PRO A 75 -6.58 -3.01 22.36
CA PRO A 75 -7.24 -3.43 21.12
C PRO A 75 -8.06 -2.32 20.47
N LYS A 76 -8.55 -1.33 21.24
CA LYS A 76 -9.26 -0.18 20.69
C LYS A 76 -8.29 0.72 19.94
N ALA A 77 -7.13 1.06 20.53
CA ALA A 77 -6.09 1.83 19.86
C ALA A 77 -5.58 1.15 18.58
N MET A 78 -5.44 -0.18 18.57
CA MET A 78 -5.11 -0.95 17.37
C MET A 78 -6.16 -0.77 16.27
N ARG A 79 -7.44 -0.97 16.62
CA ARG A 79 -8.57 -0.80 15.70
C ARG A 79 -8.66 0.62 15.16
N ASP A 80 -8.59 1.61 16.04
CA ASP A 80 -8.73 3.02 15.66
C ASP A 80 -7.57 3.46 14.75
N CYS A 81 -6.35 2.95 14.98
CA CYS A 81 -5.22 3.15 14.08
C CYS A 81 -5.49 2.55 12.70
N LEU A 82 -5.89 1.28 12.61
CA LEU A 82 -6.22 0.63 11.33
C LEU A 82 -7.37 1.34 10.60
N ASP A 83 -8.42 1.72 11.34
CA ASP A 83 -9.59 2.42 10.80
C ASP A 83 -9.22 3.79 10.21
N SER A 84 -8.22 4.48 10.76
CA SER A 84 -7.83 5.82 10.32
C SER A 84 -7.31 5.90 8.87
N TRP A 85 -6.86 4.77 8.30
CA TRP A 85 -6.35 4.70 6.93
C TRP A 85 -6.94 3.54 6.12
N ARG A 86 -7.91 2.79 6.67
CA ARG A 86 -8.53 1.67 5.94
C ARG A 86 -9.20 2.11 4.64
N GLU A 87 -9.89 3.25 4.66
CA GLU A 87 -10.68 3.70 3.52
C GLU A 87 -9.76 4.11 2.37
N VAL A 88 -8.71 4.87 2.66
CA VAL A 88 -7.71 5.22 1.63
C VAL A 88 -6.98 3.99 1.10
N LEU A 89 -6.65 3.01 1.95
CA LEU A 89 -6.04 1.76 1.52
C LEU A 89 -6.93 1.00 0.54
N PHE A 90 -8.15 0.67 0.94
CA PHE A 90 -9.04 -0.15 0.10
C PHE A 90 -9.45 0.56 -1.18
N ASN A 91 -9.75 1.85 -1.12
CA ASN A 91 -10.08 2.63 -2.31
C ASN A 91 -8.90 2.69 -3.29
N HIS A 92 -7.67 2.84 -2.79
CA HIS A 92 -6.47 2.86 -3.61
C HIS A 92 -6.24 1.50 -4.31
N LEU A 93 -6.33 0.40 -3.57
CA LEU A 93 -6.19 -0.95 -4.12
C LEU A 93 -7.25 -1.22 -5.21
N ASP A 94 -8.51 -0.86 -4.96
CA ASP A 94 -9.59 -1.04 -5.93
C ASP A 94 -9.37 -0.19 -7.20
N GLN A 95 -8.93 1.06 -7.02
CA GLN A 95 -8.67 1.97 -8.13
C GLN A 95 -7.48 1.49 -8.96
N GLU A 96 -6.41 1.01 -8.33
CA GLU A 96 -5.25 0.48 -9.03
C GLU A 96 -5.58 -0.78 -9.83
N VAL A 97 -6.32 -1.72 -9.24
CA VAL A 97 -6.81 -2.91 -9.97
C VAL A 97 -7.66 -2.51 -11.19
N LYS A 98 -8.51 -1.50 -11.04
CA LYS A 98 -9.32 -0.99 -12.14
C LYS A 98 -8.47 -0.34 -13.24
N ASP A 99 -7.50 0.48 -12.87
CA ASP A 99 -6.65 1.19 -13.83
C ASP A 99 -5.66 0.25 -14.53
N LEU A 100 -5.20 -0.79 -13.84
CA LEU A 100 -4.34 -1.85 -14.39
C LEU A 100 -5.12 -3.03 -14.99
N SER A 101 -6.46 -2.97 -15.01
CA SER A 101 -7.27 -4.02 -15.63
C SER A 101 -6.93 -4.15 -17.12
N GLY A 102 -6.97 -5.38 -17.66
CA GLY A 102 -6.67 -5.62 -19.08
C GLY A 102 -7.52 -4.76 -20.04
N GLU A 103 -8.77 -4.50 -19.68
CA GLU A 103 -9.68 -3.64 -20.44
C GLU A 103 -9.24 -2.17 -20.47
N ASN A 104 -8.61 -1.67 -19.41
CA ASN A 104 -8.06 -0.32 -19.40
C ASN A 104 -6.67 -0.28 -20.04
N MET A 105 -5.83 -1.28 -19.76
CA MET A 105 -4.47 -1.39 -20.27
C MET A 105 -4.42 -1.45 -21.81
N LYS A 106 -5.35 -2.19 -22.46
CA LYS A 106 -5.39 -2.28 -23.93
C LYS A 106 -5.61 -0.96 -24.66
N LYS A 107 -6.05 0.09 -23.95
CA LYS A 107 -6.18 1.46 -24.50
C LYS A 107 -4.82 2.12 -24.71
N TYR A 108 -3.79 1.65 -24.00
CA TYR A 108 -2.47 2.29 -23.92
C TYR A 108 -1.31 1.37 -24.33
N TRP A 109 -1.50 0.04 -24.26
CA TRP A 109 -0.44 -0.95 -24.43
C TRP A 109 -0.91 -2.13 -25.30
N THR A 110 -0.02 -2.65 -26.14
CA THR A 110 -0.20 -3.99 -26.73
C THR A 110 0.31 -5.06 -25.77
N LEU A 111 -0.06 -6.32 -26.01
CA LEU A 111 0.41 -7.44 -25.19
C LEU A 111 1.94 -7.60 -25.30
N GLU A 112 2.49 -7.46 -26.51
CA GLU A 112 3.92 -7.59 -26.77
C GLU A 112 4.73 -6.51 -26.03
N GLU A 113 4.19 -5.30 -25.91
CA GLU A 113 4.83 -4.23 -25.13
C GLU A 113 4.82 -4.53 -23.63
N LEU A 114 3.72 -5.11 -23.11
CA LEU A 114 3.63 -5.51 -21.70
C LEU A 114 4.54 -6.68 -21.36
N GLU A 115 4.68 -7.66 -22.25
CA GLU A 115 5.61 -8.79 -22.08
C GLU A 115 7.08 -8.34 -22.03
N GLN A 116 7.39 -7.20 -22.65
CA GLN A 116 8.72 -6.59 -22.59
C GLN A 116 8.96 -5.77 -21.32
N LEU A 117 7.92 -5.50 -20.51
CA LEU A 117 8.10 -4.86 -19.21
C LEU A 117 8.78 -5.84 -18.26
N GLN A 118 10.09 -5.64 -18.06
CA GLN A 118 10.84 -6.40 -17.06
C GLN A 118 10.45 -5.93 -15.65
N VAL A 119 9.69 -6.79 -14.97
CA VAL A 119 9.39 -6.68 -13.53
C VAL A 119 10.64 -6.99 -12.72
#